data_AF-A0A955VYQ7-F1
#
_entry.id   AF-A0A955VYQ7-F1
#
_cell.length_a   1.000
_cell.length_b   1.000
_cell.length_c   1.000
_cell.angle_alpha   90.00
_cell.angle_beta   90.00
_cell.angle_gamma   90.00
#
_symmetry.space_group_name_H-M   'P 1'
#
loop_
_entity.id
_entity.type
_entity.pdbx_description
1 polymer ?
#
loop_
_entity_poly.entity_id
_entity_poly.type
_entity_poly.pdbx_seq_one_letter_code
_entity_poly.pdbx_strand_id
1 'polypeptide(L)'
;ERRAAVAERLEKRRLAVEGLTASLAEIDEEKRAAIERAEFPLEGLGFAEEGVTLGGIPFAQASAAERLRASVAIGLALHPDLRVLLVRDGALLDDDSLKLVAEMAAAHEAQVWVERVGDGDPGAIIIEDGAVRADEVAT
;
A
#
# COMPACT_ATOMS: atom_id res chain seq x y z
N GLU A 1 -32.11 48.24 -20.39
CA GLU A 1 -31.13 47.40 -21.11
C GLU A 1 -30.04 46.83 -20.20
N ARG A 2 -29.17 47.65 -19.60
CA ARG A 2 -28.02 47.17 -18.79
C ARG A 2 -28.38 46.23 -17.62
N ARG A 3 -29.49 46.47 -16.91
CA ARG A 3 -29.98 45.58 -15.83
C ARG A 3 -30.47 44.22 -16.34
N ALA A 4 -31.18 44.20 -17.48
CA ALA A 4 -31.69 42.96 -18.07
C ALA A 4 -30.54 42.05 -18.56
N ALA A 5 -29.53 42.64 -19.23
CA ALA A 5 -28.33 41.93 -19.67
C ALA A 5 -27.41 41.47 -18.51
N VAL A 6 -27.60 42.00 -17.30
CA VAL A 6 -26.93 41.51 -16.09
C VAL A 6 -27.74 40.36 -15.48
N ALA A 7 -29.07 40.47 -15.42
CA ALA A 7 -29.96 39.43 -14.92
C ALA A 7 -29.86 38.13 -15.74
N GLU A 8 -29.87 38.22 -17.07
CA GLU A 8 -29.71 37.05 -17.95
C GLU A 8 -28.37 36.35 -17.74
N ARG A 9 -27.29 37.13 -17.57
CA ARG A 9 -25.94 36.62 -17.33
C ARG A 9 -25.80 35.97 -15.96
N LEU A 10 -26.50 36.52 -14.96
CA LEU A 10 -26.58 35.95 -13.62
C LEU A 10 -27.32 34.60 -13.67
N GLU A 11 -28.46 34.54 -14.34
CA GLU A 11 -29.25 33.30 -14.46
C GLU A 11 -28.47 32.21 -15.20
N LYS A 12 -27.84 32.54 -16.33
CA LYS A 12 -27.00 31.59 -17.06
C LYS A 12 -25.84 31.06 -16.21
N ARG A 13 -25.19 31.93 -15.42
CA ARG A 13 -24.12 31.51 -14.50
C ARG A 13 -24.67 30.67 -13.35
N ARG A 14 -25.85 30.99 -12.83
CA ARG A 14 -26.51 30.23 -11.77
C ARG A 14 -26.82 28.81 -12.24
N LEU A 15 -27.45 28.65 -13.40
CA LEU A 15 -27.72 27.34 -14.00
C LEU A 15 -26.43 26.54 -14.24
N ALA A 16 -25.37 27.20 -14.69
CA ALA A 16 -24.07 26.55 -14.86
C ALA A 16 -23.46 26.08 -13.53
N VAL A 17 -23.56 26.90 -12.46
CA VAL A 17 -23.11 26.51 -11.11
C VAL A 17 -23.94 25.35 -10.58
N GLU A 18 -25.27 25.39 -10.73
CA GLU A 18 -26.16 24.30 -10.30
C GLU A 18 -25.80 22.97 -11.01
N GLY A 19 -25.57 23.01 -12.34
CA GLY A 19 -25.16 21.83 -13.09
C GLY A 19 -23.78 21.29 -12.70
N LEU A 20 -22.80 22.16 -12.47
CA LEU A 20 -21.46 21.76 -12.02
C LEU A 20 -21.48 21.18 -10.60
N THR A 21 -22.27 21.76 -9.69
CA THR A 21 -22.45 21.23 -8.33
C THR A 21 -23.09 19.85 -8.34
N ALA A 22 -24.10 19.62 -9.20
CA ALA A 22 -24.69 18.30 -9.37
C ALA A 22 -23.67 17.28 -9.89
N SER A 23 -22.86 17.68 -10.88
CA SER A 23 -21.80 16.81 -11.43
C SER A 23 -20.74 16.45 -10.39
N LEU A 24 -20.37 17.37 -9.50
CA LEU A 24 -19.46 17.09 -8.39
C LEU A 24 -20.05 16.06 -7.41
N ALA A 25 -21.33 16.22 -7.06
CA ALA A 25 -22.00 15.27 -6.16
C ALA A 25 -22.08 13.86 -6.74
N GLU A 26 -22.32 13.73 -8.06
CA GLU A 26 -22.29 12.45 -8.76
C GLU A 26 -20.89 11.81 -8.71
N ILE A 27 -19.85 12.60 -9.01
CA ILE A 27 -18.45 12.13 -8.97
C ILE A 27 -18.05 11.68 -7.55
N ASP A 28 -18.46 12.42 -6.51
CA ASP A 28 -18.12 12.08 -5.13
C ASP A 28 -18.83 10.81 -4.66
N GLU A 29 -20.08 10.59 -5.09
CA GLU A 29 -20.80 9.34 -4.89
C GLU A 29 -20.10 8.17 -5.59
N GLU A 30 -19.72 8.33 -6.85
CA GLU A 30 -19.02 7.31 -7.63
C GLU A 30 -17.69 6.92 -6.97
N LYS A 31 -16.89 7.90 -6.51
CA LYS A 31 -15.64 7.65 -5.78
C LYS A 31 -15.90 6.86 -4.50
N ARG A 32 -16.87 7.26 -3.69
CA ARG A 32 -17.20 6.57 -2.44
C ARG A 32 -17.61 5.11 -2.73
N ALA A 33 -18.51 4.91 -3.68
CA ALA A 33 -18.98 3.58 -4.04
C ALA A 33 -17.88 2.72 -4.66
N ALA A 34 -16.89 3.31 -5.35
CA ALA A 34 -15.73 2.58 -5.87
C ALA A 34 -14.79 2.13 -4.74
N ILE A 35 -14.54 2.99 -3.76
CA ILE A 35 -13.72 2.67 -2.57
C ILE A 35 -14.41 1.60 -1.73
N GLU A 36 -15.70 1.72 -1.46
CA GLU A 36 -16.46 0.74 -0.65
C GLU A 36 -16.51 -0.66 -1.28
N ARG A 37 -16.51 -0.74 -2.62
CA ARG A 37 -16.53 -2.02 -3.35
C ARG A 37 -15.15 -2.61 -3.62
N ALA A 38 -14.08 -1.86 -3.35
CA ALA A 38 -12.73 -2.34 -3.58
C ALA A 38 -12.36 -3.43 -2.57
N GLU A 39 -11.78 -4.53 -3.05
CA GLU A 39 -11.20 -5.56 -2.19
C GLU A 39 -9.81 -5.11 -1.75
N PHE A 40 -9.71 -4.62 -0.52
CA PHE A 40 -8.43 -4.20 0.05
C PHE A 40 -7.63 -5.40 0.56
N PRO A 41 -6.30 -5.41 0.37
CA PRO A 41 -5.43 -6.51 0.79
C PRO A 41 -5.20 -6.56 2.31
N LEU A 42 -5.55 -5.49 3.03
CA LEU A 42 -5.43 -5.39 4.49
C LEU A 42 -6.63 -4.66 5.06
N GLU A 43 -7.16 -5.17 6.17
CA GLU A 43 -8.23 -4.50 6.92
C GLU A 43 -7.82 -3.09 7.36
N GLY A 44 -8.74 -2.13 7.21
CA GLY A 44 -8.52 -0.74 7.59
C GLY A 44 -7.65 0.06 6.62
N LEU A 45 -7.13 -0.55 5.54
CA LEU A 45 -6.51 0.19 4.44
C LEU A 45 -7.60 0.87 3.61
N GLY A 46 -7.40 2.13 3.24
CA GLY A 46 -8.37 2.88 2.46
C GLY A 46 -7.84 4.19 1.91
N PHE A 47 -8.76 5.02 1.43
CA PHE A 47 -8.48 6.35 0.90
C PHE A 47 -9.38 7.39 1.58
N ALA A 48 -8.80 8.55 1.87
CA ALA A 48 -9.47 9.78 2.28
C ALA A 48 -9.09 10.92 1.31
N GLU A 49 -9.62 12.12 1.54
CA GLU A 49 -9.36 13.29 0.70
C GLU A 49 -7.86 13.64 0.67
N GLU A 50 -7.14 13.46 1.78
CA GLU A 50 -5.70 13.74 1.84
C GLU A 50 -4.79 12.59 1.36
N GLY A 51 -5.34 11.42 1.03
CA GLY A 51 -4.59 10.29 0.48
C GLY A 51 -4.88 8.94 1.16
N VAL A 52 -3.87 8.07 1.24
CA VAL A 52 -4.02 6.71 1.79
C VAL A 52 -4.14 6.75 3.31
N THR A 53 -5.08 5.96 3.85
CA THR A 53 -5.30 5.80 5.28
C THR A 53 -5.11 4.36 5.71
N LEU A 54 -4.75 4.16 6.98
CA LEU A 54 -4.70 2.86 7.65
C LEU A 54 -5.34 2.99 9.03
N GLY A 55 -6.42 2.24 9.29
CA GLY A 55 -7.16 2.34 10.54
C GLY A 55 -7.81 3.72 10.77
N GLY A 56 -8.13 4.43 9.67
CA GLY A 56 -8.75 5.77 9.73
C GLY A 56 -7.78 6.93 9.98
N ILE A 57 -6.47 6.69 10.11
CA ILE A 57 -5.44 7.74 10.17
C ILE A 57 -4.61 7.79 8.89
N PRO A 58 -3.98 8.93 8.54
CA PRO A 58 -3.07 8.99 7.40
C PRO A 58 -1.99 7.92 7.48
N PHE A 59 -1.72 7.23 6.36
CA PHE A 59 -0.77 6.12 6.32
C PHE A 59 0.63 6.49 6.84
N ALA A 60 1.06 7.73 6.60
CA ALA A 60 2.33 8.25 7.09
C ALA A 60 2.43 8.31 8.63
N GLN A 61 1.28 8.35 9.32
CA GLN A 61 1.19 8.40 10.78
C GLN A 61 1.04 7.00 11.42
N ALA A 62 0.74 5.97 10.62
CA ALA A 62 0.73 4.60 11.12
C ALA A 62 2.11 4.20 11.64
N SER A 63 2.18 3.33 12.64
CA SER A 63 3.44 2.85 13.21
C SER A 63 4.28 2.10 12.17
N ALA A 64 5.59 1.96 12.42
CA ALA A 64 6.48 1.24 11.51
C ALA A 64 5.99 -0.20 11.25
N ALA A 65 5.53 -0.90 12.30
CA ALA A 65 4.97 -2.25 12.19
C ALA A 65 3.68 -2.29 11.36
N GLU A 66 2.76 -1.34 11.54
CA GLU A 66 1.53 -1.26 10.74
C GLU A 66 1.82 -0.99 9.26
N ARG A 67 2.75 -0.08 8.97
CA ARG A 67 3.18 0.20 7.59
C ARG A 67 3.87 -1.00 6.95
N LEU A 68 4.65 -1.76 7.73
CA LEU A 68 5.27 -3.00 7.25
C LEU A 68 4.20 -4.04 6.90
N ARG A 69 3.21 -4.26 7.78
CA ARG A 69 2.08 -5.18 7.51
C ARG A 69 1.33 -4.80 6.23
N ALA A 70 0.99 -3.52 6.09
CA ALA A 70 0.31 -3.02 4.90
C ALA A 70 1.15 -3.23 3.64
N SER A 71 2.45 -2.94 3.69
CA SER A 71 3.36 -3.13 2.56
C SER A 71 3.44 -4.60 2.11
N VAL A 72 3.56 -5.52 3.08
CA VAL A 72 3.59 -6.97 2.81
C VAL A 72 2.27 -7.43 2.19
N ALA A 73 1.14 -7.05 2.77
CA ALA A 73 -0.18 -7.43 2.26
C ALA A 73 -0.42 -6.92 0.83
N ILE A 74 -0.07 -5.65 0.57
CA ILE A 74 -0.17 -5.05 -0.78
C ILE A 74 0.73 -5.80 -1.76
N GLY A 75 1.99 -6.06 -1.40
CA GLY A 75 2.93 -6.77 -2.28
C GLY A 75 2.45 -8.16 -2.66
N LEU A 76 1.91 -8.91 -1.70
CA LEU A 76 1.36 -10.25 -1.91
C LEU A 76 0.10 -10.23 -2.78
N ALA A 77 -0.77 -9.22 -2.60
CA ALA A 77 -1.98 -9.09 -3.40
C ALA A 77 -1.69 -8.69 -4.86
N LEU A 78 -0.64 -7.90 -5.11
CA LEU A 78 -0.24 -7.49 -6.46
C LEU A 78 0.42 -8.61 -7.28
N HIS A 79 1.00 -9.61 -6.60
CA HIS A 79 1.78 -10.69 -7.24
C HIS A 79 1.34 -12.09 -6.77
N PRO A 80 0.09 -12.51 -7.08
CA PRO A 80 -0.46 -13.76 -6.56
C PRO A 80 0.17 -15.03 -7.15
N ASP A 81 0.77 -14.94 -8.35
CA ASP A 81 1.33 -16.09 -9.07
C ASP A 81 2.73 -16.49 -8.55
N LEU A 82 3.58 -15.50 -8.32
CA LEU A 82 4.92 -15.68 -7.75
C LEU A 82 4.93 -15.07 -6.35
N ARG A 83 4.58 -15.90 -5.37
CA ARG A 83 4.45 -15.52 -3.97
C ARG A 83 5.80 -15.48 -3.27
N VAL A 84 6.71 -14.64 -3.77
CA VAL A 84 8.02 -14.39 -3.16
C VAL A 84 8.11 -12.93 -2.76
N LEU A 85 8.32 -12.66 -1.47
CA LEU A 85 8.59 -11.34 -0.95
C LEU A 85 10.09 -11.14 -0.80
N LEU A 86 10.66 -10.23 -1.60
CA LEU A 86 12.05 -9.81 -1.45
C LEU A 86 12.15 -8.60 -0.54
N VAL A 87 12.72 -8.79 0.64
CA VAL A 87 13.05 -7.73 1.59
C VAL A 87 14.51 -7.32 1.37
N ARG A 88 14.70 -6.14 0.81
CA ARG A 88 16.01 -5.49 0.72
C ARG A 88 16.31 -4.75 2.03
N ASP A 89 17.59 -4.59 2.34
CA ASP A 89 18.04 -3.90 3.56
C ASP A 89 17.42 -4.47 4.84
N GLY A 90 17.27 -5.80 4.92
CA GLY A 90 16.66 -6.50 6.06
C GLY A 90 17.39 -6.30 7.38
N ALA A 91 18.60 -5.76 7.36
CA ALA A 91 19.33 -5.32 8.56
C ALA A 91 18.63 -4.17 9.32
N LEU A 92 17.67 -3.47 8.69
CA LEU A 92 16.84 -2.45 9.34
C LEU A 92 15.64 -3.03 10.11
N LEU A 93 15.36 -4.32 9.93
CA LEU A 93 14.28 -5.01 10.64
C LEU A 93 14.86 -5.69 11.89
N ASP A 94 14.19 -5.48 13.01
CA ASP A 94 14.44 -6.26 14.23
C ASP A 94 13.82 -7.66 14.14
N ASP A 95 14.14 -8.53 15.10
CA ASP A 95 13.69 -9.92 15.12
C ASP A 95 12.15 -10.03 15.15
N ASP A 96 11.48 -9.11 15.85
CA ASP A 96 10.01 -9.06 15.93
C ASP A 96 9.40 -8.70 14.56
N SER A 97 9.99 -7.74 13.83
CA SER A 97 9.56 -7.37 12.49
C SER A 97 9.81 -8.49 11.49
N LEU A 98 10.95 -9.17 11.56
CA LEU A 98 11.25 -10.34 10.71
C LEU A 98 10.27 -11.48 10.96
N LYS A 99 9.95 -11.76 12.23
CA LYS A 99 8.95 -12.76 12.61
C LYS A 99 7.57 -12.41 12.06
N LEU A 100 7.17 -11.14 12.18
CA LEU A 100 5.89 -10.66 11.64
C LEU A 100 5.80 -10.86 10.11
N VAL A 101 6.87 -10.53 9.38
CA VAL A 101 6.92 -10.74 7.92
C VAL A 101 6.82 -12.22 7.59
N ALA A 102 7.52 -13.09 8.32
CA ALA A 102 7.46 -14.54 8.12
C ALA A 102 6.06 -15.11 8.40
N GLU A 103 5.39 -14.68 9.47
CA GLU A 103 4.02 -15.10 9.81
C GLU A 103 3.02 -14.68 8.73
N MET A 104 3.12 -13.44 8.25
CA MET A 104 2.27 -12.95 7.16
C MET A 104 2.52 -13.71 5.86
N ALA A 105 3.77 -13.92 5.48
CA ALA A 105 4.08 -14.68 4.28
C ALA A 105 3.54 -16.12 4.37
N ALA A 106 3.69 -16.78 5.53
CA ALA A 106 3.12 -18.11 5.76
C ALA A 106 1.60 -18.14 5.62
N ALA A 107 0.89 -17.14 6.18
CA ALA A 107 -0.57 -17.03 6.06
C ALA A 107 -1.05 -16.85 4.61
N HIS A 108 -0.19 -16.33 3.73
CA HIS A 108 -0.44 -16.14 2.31
C HIS A 108 0.24 -17.19 1.41
N GLU A 109 0.79 -18.26 1.99
CA GLU A 109 1.54 -19.31 1.29
C GLU A 109 2.66 -18.74 0.40
N ALA A 110 3.39 -17.76 0.93
CA ALA A 110 4.48 -17.05 0.28
C ALA A 110 5.82 -17.38 0.93
N GLN A 111 6.89 -17.28 0.14
CA GLN A 111 8.27 -17.35 0.61
C GLN A 111 8.82 -15.94 0.83
N VAL A 112 9.66 -15.75 1.85
CA VAL A 112 10.35 -14.49 2.10
C VAL A 112 11.84 -14.68 1.84
N TRP A 113 12.41 -13.81 1.02
CA TRP A 113 13.86 -13.69 0.87
C TRP A 113 14.28 -12.38 1.50
N VAL A 114 15.22 -12.45 2.45
CA VAL A 114 15.71 -11.27 3.17
C VAL A 114 17.19 -11.11 2.87
N GLU A 115 17.56 -9.95 2.36
CA GLU A 115 18.95 -9.56 2.20
C GLU A 115 19.43 -8.91 3.50
N ARG A 116 20.46 -9.47 4.13
CA ARG A 116 21.15 -8.84 5.27
C ARG A 116 22.61 -9.27 5.36
N VAL A 117 23.40 -8.48 6.08
CA VAL A 117 24.81 -8.77 6.35
C VAL A 117 24.90 -9.71 7.55
N GLY A 118 25.58 -10.83 7.38
CA GLY A 118 25.82 -11.83 8.43
C GLY A 118 26.15 -13.20 7.84
N ASP A 119 26.53 -14.14 8.71
CA ASP A 119 26.84 -15.53 8.36
C ASP A 119 26.19 -16.55 9.32
N GLY A 120 25.35 -16.08 10.24
CA GLY A 120 24.76 -16.90 11.31
C GLY A 120 23.33 -17.37 11.06
N ASP A 121 22.72 -17.01 9.92
CA ASP A 121 21.32 -17.34 9.64
C ASP A 121 21.18 -18.76 9.10
N PRO A 122 20.39 -19.63 9.76
CA PRO A 122 20.21 -21.00 9.32
C PRO A 122 19.62 -21.08 7.90
N GLY A 123 20.32 -21.78 7.00
CA GLY A 123 19.87 -21.96 5.61
C GLY A 123 20.04 -20.73 4.72
N ALA A 124 20.78 -19.71 5.17
CA ALA A 124 21.10 -18.55 4.34
C ALA A 124 22.13 -18.90 3.25
N ILE A 125 21.96 -18.29 2.09
CA ILE A 125 22.98 -18.28 1.03
C ILE A 125 23.95 -17.15 1.37
N ILE A 126 25.19 -17.50 1.74
CA ILE A 126 26.22 -16.52 2.07
C ILE A 126 26.94 -16.10 0.78
N ILE A 127 26.97 -14.79 0.52
CA ILE A 127 27.68 -14.18 -0.61
C ILE A 127 28.86 -13.38 -0.06
N GLU A 128 30.08 -13.72 -0.49
CA GLU A 128 31.33 -13.07 -0.10
C GLU A 128 32.21 -12.88 -1.33
N ASP A 129 32.86 -11.73 -1.46
CA ASP A 129 33.72 -11.38 -2.61
C ASP A 129 33.07 -11.59 -3.99
N GLY A 130 31.75 -11.40 -4.09
CA GLY A 130 31.00 -11.53 -5.33
C GLY A 130 30.69 -12.97 -5.76
N ALA A 131 30.91 -13.95 -4.89
CA ALA A 131 30.59 -15.36 -5.12
C ALA A 131 29.79 -15.95 -3.96
N VAL A 132 29.05 -17.02 -4.22
CA VAL A 132 28.43 -17.82 -3.15
C VAL A 132 29.57 -18.52 -2.39
N ARG A 133 29.65 -18.31 -1.07
CA ARG A 133 30.56 -19.07 -0.20
C ARG A 133 30.13 -20.53 -0.28
N ALA A 134 31.00 -21.40 -0.75
CA ALA A 134 30.73 -22.82 -0.77
C ALA A 134 30.59 -23.31 0.67
N ASP A 135 29.47 -23.92 1.01
CA ASP A 135 29.36 -24.68 2.26
C ASP A 135 30.35 -25.84 2.18
N GLU A 136 31.20 -26.01 3.21
CA GLU A 136 31.82 -27.31 3.44
C GLU A 136 30.68 -28.30 3.69
N VAL A 137 30.27 -29.00 2.63
CA VAL A 137 29.27 -30.06 2.71
C VAL A 137 29.78 -31.06 3.74
N ALA A 138 29.15 -31.08 4.91
CA ALA A 138 29.38 -32.12 5.90
C ALA A 138 29.00 -33.46 5.25
N THR A 139 30.03 -34.21 4.83
CA THR A 139 29.95 -35.62 4.45
C THR A 139 29.46 -36.48 5.61
#